data_AF-A0A2A4VY34-F1
#
_entry.id   AF-A0A2A4VY34-F1
#
_cell.length_a   1.000
_cell.length_b   1.000
_cell.length_c   1.000
_cell.angle_alpha   90.00
_cell.angle_beta   90.00
_cell.angle_gamma   90.00
#
_symmetry.space_group_name_H-M   'P 1'
#
loop_
_entity.id
_entity.type
_entity.pdbx_description
1 polymer ?
#
loop_
_entity_poly.entity_id
_entity_poly.type
_entity_poly.pdbx_seq_one_letter_code
_entity_poly.pdbx_strand_id
1 'polypeptide(L)'
;MIKKTNHYITTLTILLFNLALMNNAFAQDHVSASSIAACAKISLDKNRLSCFDRLAALLTIQAPTPNNTHQSSTPADNLTIATAQTVAPNVISSRVPSAKALSTETLLAKVPAKDTAKASFGREHKLAATEKAINELEFTIKSAKLNLRKKWRLVFENGQVWYASESNTAIKLKSGDKVIIRRGAFNSFSLKKKGAKRKVRIKRMK
;
A
#
# COMPACT_ATOMS: atom_id res chain seq x y z
N MET A 1 8.75 49.93 68.31
CA MET A 1 9.24 49.28 67.06
C MET A 1 8.55 47.94 66.75
N ILE A 2 8.33 47.06 67.74
CA ILE A 2 7.88 45.65 67.58
C ILE A 2 6.65 45.42 66.65
N LYS A 3 5.65 46.32 66.62
CA LYS A 3 4.45 46.15 65.77
C LYS A 3 4.75 46.21 64.26
N LYS A 4 5.76 46.97 63.81
CA LYS A 4 6.11 47.07 62.37
C LYS A 4 6.80 45.81 61.86
N THR A 5 7.68 45.21 62.65
CA THR A 5 8.34 43.93 62.32
C THR A 5 7.33 42.80 62.16
N ASN A 6 6.36 42.70 63.08
CA ASN A 6 5.34 41.65 63.00
C ASN A 6 4.46 41.78 61.74
N HIS A 7 4.11 43.02 61.35
CA HIS A 7 3.33 43.24 60.13
C HIS A 7 4.12 42.88 58.86
N TYR A 8 5.42 43.21 58.81
CA TYR A 8 6.29 42.88 57.68
C TYR A 8 6.53 41.36 57.53
N ILE A 9 6.58 40.63 58.65
CA ILE A 9 6.63 39.17 58.65
C ILE A 9 5.32 38.60 58.10
N THR A 10 4.16 39.10 58.53
CA THR A 10 2.86 38.63 58.01
C THR A 10 2.65 38.92 56.53
N THR A 11 3.12 40.05 55.99
CA THR A 11 3.01 40.32 54.55
C THR A 11 3.95 39.44 53.73
N LEU A 12 5.16 39.19 54.23
CA LEU A 12 6.13 38.30 53.58
C LEU A 12 5.65 36.84 53.53
N THR A 13 5.06 36.32 54.61
CA THR A 13 4.51 34.94 54.61
C THR A 13 3.31 34.80 53.69
N ILE A 14 2.42 35.80 53.63
CA ILE A 14 1.30 35.82 52.68
C ILE A 14 1.81 35.86 51.23
N LEU A 15 2.85 36.66 50.93
CA LEU A 15 3.41 36.74 49.58
C LEU A 15 4.02 35.40 49.13
N LEU A 16 4.78 34.76 50.01
CA LEU A 16 5.39 33.44 49.75
C LEU A 16 4.34 32.34 49.59
N PHE A 17 3.26 32.37 50.38
CA PHE A 17 2.17 31.39 50.28
C PHE A 17 1.40 31.52 48.94
N ASN A 18 1.17 32.75 48.44
CA ASN A 18 0.55 32.95 47.14
C ASN A 18 1.45 32.50 45.97
N LEU A 19 2.77 32.66 46.09
CA LEU A 19 3.72 32.21 45.06
C LEU A 19 3.75 30.67 44.93
N ALA A 20 3.47 29.94 46.01
CA ALA A 20 3.43 28.48 46.03
C ALA A 20 2.17 27.86 45.39
N LEU A 21 1.14 28.66 45.06
CA LEU A 21 -0.11 28.17 44.47
C LEU A 21 -0.11 28.12 42.93
N MET A 22 1.01 28.48 42.29
CA MET A 22 1.16 28.43 40.83
C MET A 22 1.48 27.00 40.34
N ASN A 23 0.48 26.11 40.42
CA ASN A 23 0.57 24.76 39.87
C ASN A 23 0.63 24.79 38.33
N ASN A 24 1.80 24.48 37.77
CA ASN A 24 1.94 24.20 36.34
C ASN A 24 1.30 22.85 36.02
N ALA A 25 0.07 22.86 35.53
CA ALA A 25 -0.59 21.68 34.98
C ALA A 25 0.06 21.28 33.64
N PHE A 26 1.15 20.50 33.70
CA PHE A 26 1.71 19.86 32.53
C PHE A 26 0.75 18.77 32.04
N ALA A 27 -0.09 19.12 31.07
CA ALA A 27 -0.84 18.13 30.30
C ALA A 27 0.16 17.19 29.61
N GLN A 28 0.18 15.92 30.00
CA GLN A 28 0.95 14.91 29.29
C GLN A 28 0.23 14.58 27.99
N ASP A 29 0.74 15.10 26.86
CA ASP A 29 0.30 14.65 25.54
C ASP A 29 0.56 13.14 25.41
N HIS A 30 -0.53 12.40 25.22
CA HIS A 30 -0.58 10.94 25.23
C HIS A 30 0.06 10.31 23.97
N VAL A 31 0.49 11.13 23.00
CA VAL A 31 1.36 10.74 21.89
C VAL A 31 2.44 11.81 21.68
N SER A 32 3.68 11.48 22.03
CA SER A 32 4.84 12.37 21.87
C SER A 32 5.59 12.14 20.56
N ALA A 33 6.31 13.16 20.06
CA ALA A 33 7.07 13.05 18.82
C ALA A 33 8.12 11.91 18.80
N SER A 34 8.63 11.54 19.98
CA SER A 34 9.57 10.41 20.14
C SER A 34 8.92 9.05 19.90
N SER A 35 7.64 8.85 20.24
CA SER A 35 6.94 7.58 20.00
C SER A 35 6.69 7.34 18.51
N ILE A 36 6.34 8.40 17.78
CA ILE A 36 6.19 8.40 16.31
C ILE A 36 7.54 8.09 15.65
N ALA A 37 8.62 8.72 16.12
CA ALA A 37 9.97 8.49 15.63
C ALA A 37 10.49 7.07 15.92
N ALA A 38 10.01 6.40 16.98
CA ALA A 38 10.34 5.01 17.26
C ALA A 38 9.69 4.06 16.24
N CYS A 39 8.40 4.22 15.93
CA CYS A 39 7.73 3.43 14.89
C CYS A 39 8.39 3.58 13.52
N ALA A 40 8.84 4.79 13.16
CA ALA A 40 9.49 5.07 11.88
C ALA A 40 10.79 4.28 11.64
N LYS A 41 11.48 3.80 12.69
CA LYS A 41 12.73 3.03 12.59
C LYS A 41 12.52 1.53 12.32
N ILE A 42 11.28 1.04 12.34
CA ILE A 42 10.97 -0.39 12.16
C ILE A 42 11.05 -0.78 10.67
N SER A 43 11.98 -1.68 10.34
CA SER A 43 12.25 -2.10 8.95
C SER A 43 11.15 -2.98 8.35
N LEU A 44 10.54 -3.87 9.13
CA LEU A 44 9.55 -4.84 8.62
C LEU A 44 8.17 -4.16 8.52
N ASP A 45 7.63 -4.06 7.31
CA ASP A 45 6.44 -3.26 6.99
C ASP A 45 5.21 -3.56 7.85
N LYS A 46 4.87 -4.84 8.04
CA LYS A 46 3.74 -5.27 8.88
C LYS A 46 3.89 -4.82 10.33
N ASN A 47 5.10 -4.87 10.88
CA ASN A 47 5.38 -4.45 12.25
C ASN A 47 5.31 -2.91 12.35
N ARG A 48 5.89 -2.20 11.38
CA ARG A 48 5.84 -0.73 11.31
C ARG A 48 4.40 -0.22 11.24
N LEU A 49 3.56 -0.82 10.40
CA LEU A 49 2.14 -0.49 10.28
C LEU A 49 1.42 -0.67 11.63
N SER A 50 1.54 -1.85 12.24
CA SER A 50 0.90 -2.15 13.53
C SER A 50 1.40 -1.27 14.69
N CYS A 51 2.58 -0.67 14.58
CA CYS A 51 3.11 0.29 15.56
C CYS A 51 2.35 1.62 15.48
N PHE A 52 2.16 2.14 14.26
CA PHE A 52 1.37 3.35 14.04
C PHE A 52 -0.12 3.14 14.38
N ASP A 53 -0.70 1.99 14.03
CA ASP A 53 -2.11 1.68 14.35
C ASP A 53 -2.37 1.70 15.86
N ARG A 54 -1.42 1.23 16.68
CA ARG A 54 -1.51 1.27 18.16
C ARG A 54 -1.44 2.70 18.71
N LEU A 55 -0.57 3.56 18.16
CA LEU A 55 -0.53 4.97 18.56
C LEU A 55 -1.82 5.70 18.16
N ALA A 56 -2.37 5.42 16.98
CA ALA A 56 -3.65 5.96 16.55
C ALA A 56 -4.81 5.49 17.45
N ALA A 57 -4.81 4.23 17.89
CA ALA A 57 -5.81 3.71 18.83
C ALA A 57 -5.82 4.49 20.17
N LEU A 58 -4.65 4.88 20.70
CA LEU A 58 -4.55 5.69 21.91
C LEU A 58 -5.18 7.08 21.75
N LEU A 59 -5.04 7.71 20.58
CA LEU A 59 -5.73 8.97 20.27
C LEU A 59 -7.26 8.80 20.25
N THR A 60 -7.76 7.65 19.77
CA THR A 60 -9.21 7.40 19.67
C THR A 60 -9.93 7.14 21.00
N ILE A 61 -9.22 6.82 22.08
CA ILE A 61 -9.82 6.57 23.41
C ILE A 61 -10.34 7.88 24.06
N GLN A 62 -10.02 9.05 23.49
CA GLN A 62 -10.64 10.33 23.87
C GLN A 62 -12.06 10.55 23.32
N ALA A 63 -12.60 9.62 22.52
CA ALA A 63 -14.02 9.59 22.18
C ALA A 63 -14.81 8.66 23.14
N PRO A 64 -16.00 9.04 23.61
CA PRO A 64 -16.78 8.22 24.54
C PRO A 64 -17.21 6.89 23.89
N THR A 65 -16.82 5.78 24.52
CA THR A 65 -17.06 4.42 24.04
C THR A 65 -18.52 3.98 24.18
N PRO A 66 -19.13 3.40 23.14
CA PRO A 66 -20.08 2.31 23.32
C PRO A 66 -19.30 0.98 23.41
N ASN A 67 -19.45 0.31 24.54
CA ASN A 67 -18.83 -0.98 24.85
C ASN A 67 -19.37 -2.09 23.92
N ASN A 68 -18.50 -2.86 23.26
CA ASN A 68 -18.88 -4.21 22.82
C ASN A 68 -17.69 -5.15 22.62
N THR A 69 -17.44 -5.97 23.65
CA THR A 69 -16.55 -7.12 23.62
C THR A 69 -17.13 -8.21 22.73
N HIS A 70 -16.43 -8.64 21.67
CA HIS A 70 -16.69 -9.94 21.06
C HIS A 70 -15.39 -10.70 20.74
N GLN A 71 -14.91 -11.37 21.79
CA GLN A 71 -13.93 -12.43 21.72
C GLN A 71 -14.68 -13.73 21.41
N SER A 72 -14.56 -14.25 20.17
CA SER A 72 -15.19 -15.50 19.75
C SER A 72 -14.12 -16.52 19.34
N SER A 73 -13.77 -17.39 20.29
CA SER A 73 -12.95 -18.57 20.09
C SER A 73 -13.81 -19.79 19.76
N THR A 74 -13.49 -20.50 18.69
CA THR A 74 -13.89 -21.89 18.40
C THR A 74 -12.77 -22.56 17.58
N PRO A 75 -12.70 -23.90 17.47
CA PRO A 75 -13.60 -24.91 18.05
C PRO A 75 -12.90 -25.93 18.95
N ALA A 76 -13.63 -26.41 19.96
CA ALA A 76 -13.50 -27.78 20.42
C ALA A 76 -14.76 -28.52 19.96
N ASP A 77 -14.60 -29.49 19.06
CA ASP A 77 -15.52 -30.62 19.00
C ASP A 77 -14.79 -31.85 18.46
N ASN A 78 -15.12 -33.01 19.01
CA ASN A 78 -14.27 -34.19 18.97
C ASN A 78 -15.13 -35.43 18.70
N LEU A 79 -15.14 -35.93 17.46
CA LEU A 79 -15.76 -37.20 17.12
C LEU A 79 -14.77 -38.18 16.50
N THR A 80 -14.59 -39.27 17.24
CA THR A 80 -13.76 -40.45 16.97
C THR A 80 -14.30 -41.29 15.82
N ILE A 81 -13.45 -41.64 14.85
CA ILE A 81 -13.54 -42.92 14.13
C ILE A 81 -12.14 -43.52 14.04
N ALA A 82 -12.00 -44.78 14.44
CA ALA A 82 -10.75 -45.52 14.37
C ALA A 82 -10.78 -46.56 13.24
N THR A 83 -9.72 -46.59 12.43
CA THR A 83 -9.32 -47.75 11.63
C THR A 83 -7.82 -47.69 11.39
N ALA A 84 -7.15 -48.85 11.36
CA ALA A 84 -5.69 -48.94 11.45
C ALA A 84 -5.07 -49.68 10.25
N GLN A 85 -3.85 -49.27 9.87
CA GLN A 85 -2.87 -49.99 9.01
C GLN A 85 -3.33 -50.21 7.53
N THR A 86 -2.52 -50.16 6.47
CA THR A 86 -1.07 -49.95 6.20
C THR A 86 -0.93 -48.86 5.09
N VAL A 87 0.18 -48.47 4.46
CA VAL A 87 1.59 -48.92 4.37
C VAL A 87 2.54 -47.67 4.30
N ALA A 88 3.85 -47.88 4.26
CA ALA A 88 4.89 -46.91 3.84
C ALA A 88 5.20 -47.06 2.32
N PRO A 89 6.04 -46.21 1.65
CA PRO A 89 6.98 -45.24 2.24
C PRO A 89 7.16 -43.88 1.52
N ASN A 90 7.99 -43.05 2.17
CA ASN A 90 8.90 -42.06 1.57
C ASN A 90 8.32 -40.75 0.99
N VAL A 91 8.32 -39.68 1.81
CA VAL A 91 8.46 -38.30 1.30
C VAL A 91 9.45 -37.49 2.15
N ILE A 92 10.65 -37.40 1.61
CA ILE A 92 11.52 -36.22 1.51
C ILE A 92 10.99 -34.95 2.21
N SER A 93 11.78 -34.39 3.14
CA SER A 93 12.34 -33.02 3.05
C SER A 93 12.63 -32.46 4.44
N SER A 94 13.85 -32.70 4.93
CA SER A 94 14.41 -31.97 6.08
C SER A 94 15.28 -30.82 5.60
N ARG A 95 15.21 -29.70 6.35
CA ARG A 95 16.14 -28.55 6.35
C ARG A 95 16.12 -27.62 5.13
N VAL A 96 15.36 -26.53 5.32
CA VAL A 96 15.90 -25.19 5.02
C VAL A 96 17.11 -24.95 5.94
N PRO A 97 18.21 -24.37 5.42
CA PRO A 97 18.66 -23.11 6.04
C PRO A 97 19.01 -22.01 5.01
N SER A 98 18.50 -20.82 5.31
CA SER A 98 19.19 -19.54 5.25
C SER A 98 19.79 -18.99 3.93
N ALA A 99 19.12 -17.93 3.47
CA ALA A 99 19.73 -16.63 3.15
C ALA A 99 20.83 -16.51 2.07
N LYS A 100 20.42 -16.06 0.88
CA LYS A 100 21.06 -14.88 0.24
C LYS A 100 20.13 -14.08 -0.68
N ALA A 101 18.98 -13.64 -0.16
CA ALA A 101 18.19 -12.59 -0.82
C ALA A 101 18.79 -11.21 -0.48
N LEU A 102 19.66 -10.70 -1.36
CA LEU A 102 20.18 -9.32 -1.26
C LEU A 102 19.10 -8.35 -1.76
N SER A 103 18.12 -8.07 -0.91
CA SER A 103 17.03 -7.12 -1.19
C SER A 103 17.49 -5.68 -1.00
N THR A 104 18.22 -5.14 -1.98
CA THR A 104 18.44 -3.69 -2.11
C THR A 104 17.25 -3.06 -2.80
N GLU A 105 16.10 -2.99 -2.13
CA GLU A 105 14.96 -2.20 -2.60
C GLU A 105 14.79 -0.95 -1.71
N THR A 106 15.53 0.09 -2.10
CA THR A 106 15.53 1.38 -1.45
C THR A 106 14.18 2.08 -1.60
N LEU A 107 13.45 2.11 -0.49
CA LEU A 107 12.64 3.22 0.05
C LEU A 107 11.92 4.16 -0.95
N LEU A 108 10.60 4.24 -0.76
CA LEU A 108 9.73 5.34 -1.23
C LEU A 108 10.35 6.72 -0.96
N ALA A 109 10.39 7.57 -1.98
CA ALA A 109 10.51 9.02 -1.82
C ALA A 109 9.16 9.71 -2.08
N LYS A 110 8.46 10.09 -1.01
CA LYS A 110 7.28 10.97 -1.06
C LYS A 110 7.73 12.40 -1.34
N VAL A 111 7.97 12.73 -2.61
CA VAL A 111 8.35 14.10 -3.03
C VAL A 111 7.10 15.00 -3.07
N PRO A 112 7.13 16.22 -2.49
CA PRO A 112 6.05 17.18 -2.65
C PRO A 112 5.95 17.61 -4.11
N ALA A 113 4.73 17.64 -4.67
CA ALA A 113 4.50 17.73 -6.13
C ALA A 113 5.14 18.95 -6.84
N LYS A 114 5.52 20.00 -6.09
CA LYS A 114 6.17 21.21 -6.61
C LYS A 114 7.67 21.01 -6.89
N ASP A 115 8.35 20.14 -6.15
CA ASP A 115 9.77 19.84 -6.35
C ASP A 115 9.98 18.72 -7.37
N THR A 116 9.02 17.79 -7.49
CA THR A 116 9.01 16.79 -8.56
C THR A 116 9.01 17.45 -9.93
N ALA A 117 8.27 18.56 -10.11
CA ALA A 117 8.27 19.33 -11.36
C ALA A 117 9.67 19.85 -11.71
N LYS A 118 10.34 20.56 -10.78
CA LYS A 118 11.71 21.05 -10.96
C LYS A 118 12.73 19.93 -11.20
N ALA A 119 12.62 18.81 -10.50
CA ALA A 119 13.50 17.65 -10.68
C ALA A 119 13.24 16.84 -11.97
N SER A 120 12.07 17.03 -12.59
CA SER A 120 11.68 16.38 -13.85
C SER A 120 12.01 17.20 -15.10
N PHE A 121 12.11 18.52 -14.96
CA PHE A 121 12.44 19.46 -16.02
C PHE A 121 13.87 19.24 -16.55
N GLY A 122 14.03 19.08 -17.87
CA GLY A 122 15.31 18.71 -18.50
C GLY A 122 15.66 17.23 -18.40
N ARG A 123 14.75 16.39 -17.87
CA ARG A 123 14.89 14.92 -17.77
C ARG A 123 13.73 14.18 -18.44
N GLU A 124 12.85 14.89 -19.14
CA GLU A 124 11.65 14.38 -19.82
C GLU A 124 11.97 13.24 -20.79
N HIS A 125 13.11 13.25 -21.49
CA HIS A 125 13.51 12.12 -22.34
C HIS A 125 13.72 10.81 -21.58
N LYS A 126 14.29 10.87 -20.37
CA LYS A 126 14.53 9.68 -19.52
C LYS A 126 13.22 9.24 -18.86
N LEU A 127 12.43 10.18 -18.35
CA LEU A 127 11.12 9.91 -17.75
C LEU A 127 10.12 9.34 -18.76
N ALA A 128 10.10 9.86 -19.99
CA ALA A 128 9.25 9.36 -21.07
C ALA A 128 9.66 7.95 -21.54
N ALA A 129 10.93 7.55 -21.39
CA ALA A 129 11.36 6.18 -21.66
C ALA A 129 10.83 5.22 -20.57
N THR A 130 11.00 5.58 -19.30
CA THR A 130 10.46 4.82 -18.15
C THR A 130 8.94 4.75 -18.18
N GLU A 131 8.25 5.86 -18.46
CA GLU A 131 6.79 5.91 -18.56
C GLU A 131 6.28 5.06 -19.72
N LYS A 132 6.94 5.07 -20.88
CA LYS A 132 6.61 4.16 -21.99
C LYS A 132 6.75 2.71 -21.55
N ALA A 133 7.85 2.33 -20.88
CA ALA A 133 8.06 0.96 -20.42
C ALA A 133 6.99 0.49 -19.40
N ILE A 134 6.55 1.36 -18.49
CA ILE A 134 5.49 1.05 -17.51
C ILE A 134 4.09 0.98 -18.16
N ASN A 135 3.86 1.79 -19.20
CA ASN A 135 2.55 1.88 -19.86
C ASN A 135 2.39 0.96 -21.08
N GLU A 136 3.45 0.35 -21.60
CA GLU A 136 3.46 -0.38 -22.87
C GLU A 136 3.99 -1.81 -22.67
N LEU A 137 3.13 -2.82 -22.88
CA LEU A 137 3.43 -4.23 -22.62
C LEU A 137 3.17 -5.09 -23.86
N GLU A 138 4.10 -6.01 -24.18
CA GLU A 138 3.96 -6.95 -25.30
C GLU A 138 3.14 -8.18 -24.90
N PHE A 139 2.28 -8.64 -25.81
CA PHE A 139 1.48 -9.85 -25.67
C PHE A 139 1.49 -10.63 -26.99
N THR A 140 1.43 -11.96 -26.93
CA THR A 140 1.20 -12.81 -28.11
C THR A 140 -0.28 -13.18 -28.21
N ILE A 141 -0.87 -13.01 -29.39
CA ILE A 141 -2.25 -13.43 -29.65
C ILE A 141 -2.32 -14.97 -29.78
N LYS A 142 -3.07 -15.62 -28.89
CA LYS A 142 -3.49 -17.02 -29.01
C LYS A 142 -4.63 -17.18 -30.02
N SER A 143 -5.60 -16.27 -30.02
CA SER A 143 -6.70 -16.25 -31.00
C SER A 143 -7.20 -14.82 -31.26
N ALA A 144 -7.54 -14.53 -32.52
CA ALA A 144 -8.17 -13.28 -32.93
C ALA A 144 -9.36 -13.58 -33.85
N LYS A 145 -10.56 -13.10 -33.47
CA LYS A 145 -11.80 -13.30 -34.23
C LYS A 145 -12.59 -11.99 -34.32
N LEU A 146 -13.16 -11.70 -35.49
CA LEU A 146 -14.12 -10.61 -35.65
C LEU A 146 -15.53 -11.08 -35.27
N ASN A 147 -16.31 -10.20 -34.63
CA ASN A 147 -17.75 -10.39 -34.46
C ASN A 147 -18.53 -9.81 -35.67
N LEU A 148 -19.85 -10.02 -35.70
CA LEU A 148 -20.74 -9.50 -36.76
C LEU A 148 -20.62 -7.97 -36.95
N ARG A 149 -20.29 -7.23 -35.89
CA ARG A 149 -20.08 -5.77 -35.89
C ARG A 149 -18.64 -5.37 -36.24
N LYS A 150 -17.84 -6.26 -36.84
CA LYS A 150 -16.44 -6.05 -37.24
C LYS A 150 -15.54 -5.53 -36.10
N LYS A 151 -15.84 -5.91 -34.85
CA LYS A 151 -14.98 -5.67 -33.67
C LYS A 151 -14.21 -6.93 -33.32
N TRP A 152 -12.93 -6.78 -32.99
CA TRP A 152 -12.06 -7.88 -32.59
C TRP A 152 -12.41 -8.40 -31.18
N ARG A 153 -12.50 -9.73 -31.04
CA ARG A 153 -12.31 -10.48 -29.79
C ARG A 153 -10.91 -11.10 -29.87
N LEU A 154 -10.09 -10.86 -28.86
CA LEU A 154 -8.71 -11.31 -28.77
C LEU A 154 -8.54 -12.16 -27.52
N VAL A 155 -7.85 -13.29 -27.65
CA VAL A 155 -7.40 -14.15 -26.55
C VAL A 155 -5.87 -14.19 -26.61
N PHE A 156 -5.22 -13.92 -25.50
CA PHE A 156 -3.76 -13.92 -25.39
C PHE A 156 -3.24 -15.24 -24.79
N GLU A 157 -1.94 -15.52 -24.93
CA GLU A 157 -1.31 -16.74 -24.40
C GLU A 157 -1.47 -16.88 -22.88
N ASN A 158 -1.44 -15.76 -22.15
CA ASN A 158 -1.70 -15.70 -20.70
C ASN A 158 -3.17 -15.86 -20.30
N GLY A 159 -4.03 -16.37 -21.19
CA GLY A 159 -5.45 -16.61 -20.96
C GLY A 159 -6.34 -15.35 -20.95
N GLN A 160 -5.78 -14.13 -21.00
CA GLN A 160 -6.58 -12.92 -20.94
C GLN A 160 -7.41 -12.71 -22.21
N VAL A 161 -8.67 -12.31 -22.03
CA VAL A 161 -9.60 -12.00 -23.12
C VAL A 161 -9.89 -10.50 -23.18
N TRP A 162 -9.76 -9.91 -24.37
CA TRP A 162 -9.95 -8.48 -24.62
C TRP A 162 -10.76 -8.25 -25.89
N TYR A 163 -11.49 -7.13 -25.96
CA TYR A 163 -12.33 -6.77 -27.09
C TYR A 163 -12.02 -5.36 -27.60
N ALA A 164 -12.09 -5.15 -28.91
CA ALA A 164 -12.10 -3.83 -29.49
C ALA A 164 -13.38 -3.07 -29.14
N SER A 165 -13.24 -1.82 -28.69
CA SER A 165 -14.37 -0.92 -28.41
C SER A 165 -15.02 -0.42 -29.70
N GLU A 166 -14.22 -0.26 -30.75
CA GLU A 166 -14.58 0.28 -32.06
C GLU A 166 -14.38 -0.78 -33.16
N SER A 167 -15.10 -0.64 -34.27
CA SER A 167 -14.87 -1.46 -35.47
C SER A 167 -13.67 -0.92 -36.24
N ASN A 168 -12.55 -1.64 -36.22
CA ASN A 168 -11.34 -1.24 -36.95
C ASN A 168 -10.95 -2.35 -37.94
N THR A 169 -11.49 -2.26 -39.16
CA THR A 169 -11.21 -3.17 -40.27
C THR A 169 -9.81 -2.98 -40.87
N ALA A 170 -9.15 -1.84 -40.59
CA ALA A 170 -7.86 -1.48 -41.15
C ALA A 170 -6.66 -2.10 -40.42
N ILE A 171 -6.87 -2.68 -39.23
CA ILE A 171 -5.90 -3.51 -38.52
C ILE A 171 -6.24 -5.00 -38.73
N LYS A 172 -5.30 -5.74 -39.33
CA LYS A 172 -5.38 -7.19 -39.51
C LYS A 172 -4.60 -7.87 -38.38
N LEU A 173 -5.28 -8.66 -37.56
CA LEU A 173 -4.71 -9.40 -36.43
C LEU A 173 -4.93 -10.90 -36.67
N LYS A 174 -3.89 -11.72 -36.47
CA LYS A 174 -3.96 -13.19 -36.52
C LYS A 174 -3.37 -13.81 -35.26
N SER A 175 -3.61 -15.11 -35.07
CA SER A 175 -2.89 -15.89 -34.05
C SER A 175 -1.37 -15.88 -34.32
N GLY A 176 -0.56 -15.93 -33.27
CA GLY A 176 0.89 -15.80 -33.29
C GLY A 176 1.43 -14.37 -33.49
N ASP A 177 0.57 -13.37 -33.75
CA ASP A 177 1.02 -11.98 -33.86
C ASP A 177 1.46 -11.44 -32.48
N LYS A 178 2.70 -10.92 -32.41
CA LYS A 178 3.13 -10.06 -31.31
C LYS A 178 2.45 -8.70 -31.41
N VAL A 179 1.70 -8.35 -30.39
CA VAL A 179 1.01 -7.06 -30.26
C VAL A 179 1.47 -6.35 -29.01
N ILE A 180 1.25 -5.05 -29.00
CA ILE A 180 1.68 -4.17 -27.94
C ILE A 180 0.45 -3.43 -27.44
N ILE A 181 0.12 -3.63 -26.16
CA ILE A 181 -0.98 -2.96 -25.48
C ILE A 181 -0.39 -1.80 -24.69
N ARG A 182 -0.90 -0.60 -24.96
CA ARG A 182 -0.52 0.63 -24.27
C ARG A 182 -1.67 1.18 -23.44
N ARG A 183 -1.41 1.43 -22.16
CA ARG A 183 -2.28 2.20 -21.26
C ARG A 183 -2.26 3.67 -21.67
N GLY A 184 -3.42 4.31 -21.67
CA GLY A 184 -3.60 5.75 -21.87
C GLY A 184 -4.26 6.40 -20.66
N ALA A 185 -4.60 7.68 -20.79
CA ALA A 185 -5.37 8.41 -19.78
C ALA A 185 -6.73 7.74 -19.50
N PHE A 186 -7.29 8.00 -18.31
CA PHE A 186 -8.62 7.53 -17.88
C PHE A 186 -8.84 6.02 -18.02
N ASN A 187 -7.81 5.22 -17.70
CA ASN A 187 -7.82 3.75 -17.79
C ASN A 187 -8.21 3.22 -19.20
N SER A 188 -7.89 3.99 -20.24
CA SER A 188 -8.05 3.55 -21.63
C SER A 188 -6.90 2.64 -22.05
N PHE A 189 -7.18 1.66 -22.92
CA PHE A 189 -6.16 0.77 -23.48
C PHE A 189 -6.21 0.80 -25.00
N SER A 190 -5.05 0.86 -25.64
CA SER A 190 -4.89 0.82 -27.10
C SER A 190 -3.95 -0.31 -27.49
N LEU A 191 -4.33 -1.10 -28.48
CA LEU A 191 -3.50 -2.17 -29.03
C LEU A 191 -3.00 -1.80 -30.42
N LYS A 192 -1.73 -2.06 -30.68
CA LYS A 192 -1.10 -2.02 -32.01
C LYS A 192 -0.39 -3.35 -32.26
N LYS A 193 -0.27 -3.77 -33.52
CA LYS A 193 0.62 -4.89 -33.89
C LYS A 193 2.08 -4.39 -33.91
N LYS A 194 3.05 -5.23 -33.51
CA LYS A 194 4.47 -4.88 -33.58
C LYS A 194 4.86 -4.57 -35.03
N GLY A 195 5.48 -3.40 -35.26
CA GLY A 195 5.76 -2.86 -36.60
C GLY A 195 4.59 -2.15 -37.31
N ALA A 196 3.36 -2.17 -36.79
CA ALA A 196 2.22 -1.50 -37.40
C ALA A 196 1.98 -0.08 -36.83
N LYS A 197 1.69 0.89 -37.72
CA LYS A 197 1.31 2.26 -37.34
C LYS A 197 -0.13 2.37 -36.80
N ARG A 198 -1.02 1.45 -37.19
CA ARG A 198 -2.45 1.46 -36.79
C ARG A 198 -2.64 0.87 -35.39
N LYS A 199 -3.52 1.50 -34.63
CA LYS A 199 -3.94 1.09 -33.28
C LYS A 199 -5.47 0.99 -33.19
N VAL A 200 -5.97 0.22 -32.23
CA VAL A 200 -7.40 0.09 -31.92
C VAL A 200 -7.62 0.16 -30.40
N ARG A 201 -8.65 0.88 -29.93
CA ARG A 201 -9.03 0.92 -28.51
C ARG A 201 -9.61 -0.42 -28.08
N ILE A 202 -9.12 -0.97 -26.98
CA ILE A 202 -9.58 -2.25 -26.42
C ILE A 202 -10.06 -2.11 -24.97
N LYS A 203 -10.89 -3.06 -24.53
CA LYS A 203 -11.34 -3.25 -23.15
C LYS A 203 -11.10 -4.69 -22.76
N ARG A 204 -10.68 -4.92 -21.51
CA ARG A 204 -10.52 -6.26 -20.94
C ARG A 204 -11.90 -6.82 -20.57
N MET A 205 -12.11 -8.11 -20.76
CA MET A 205 -13.27 -8.80 -20.20
C MET A 205 -13.04 -9.12 -18.73
N LYS A 206 -14.13 -9.13 -17.95
CA LYS A 206 -14.15 -9.88 -16.69
C LYS A 206 -14.25 -11.38 -17.00
#